data_AF-A0A853A832-F1
#
_entry.id   AF-A0A853A832-F1
#
_cell.length_a   1.000
_cell.length_b   1.000
_cell.length_c   1.000
_cell.angle_alpha   90.00
_cell.angle_beta   90.00
_cell.angle_gamma   90.00
#
_symmetry.space_group_name_H-M   'P 1'
#
loop_
_entity.id
_entity.type
_entity.pdbx_description
1 polymer ?
#
loop_
_entity_poly.entity_id
_entity_poly.type
_entity_poly.pdbx_seq_one_letter_code
_entity_poly.pdbx_strand_id
1 'polypeptide(L)'
;METRPLVEIWRSILVDPEVCWVLFENGTCVVLTEPAEDLDAQARDILREFGPARAGGPAGDFGVIVPQGAEGWVVTGWHPDVLTYVAPSEVNGTDQLRIGLTGRAKRSRDGGELRVVHTEDHRPRR
;
A
#
# COMPACT_ATOMS: atom_id res chain seq x y z
N MET A 1 5.79 -6.59 11.61
CA MET A 1 4.95 -7.63 10.99
C MET A 1 5.83 -8.39 10.00
N GLU A 2 5.73 -9.70 9.89
CA GLU A 2 6.56 -10.46 8.95
C GLU A 2 6.06 -10.27 7.50
N THR A 3 6.96 -10.32 6.51
CA THR A 3 6.65 -10.10 5.09
C THR A 3 5.66 -11.11 4.52
N ARG A 4 5.80 -12.41 4.86
CA ARG A 4 4.95 -13.47 4.27
C ARG A 4 3.46 -13.31 4.61
N PRO A 5 3.07 -13.03 5.87
CA PRO A 5 1.68 -12.68 6.19
C PRO A 5 1.13 -11.49 5.38
N LEU A 6 1.94 -10.45 5.14
CA LEU A 6 1.49 -9.28 4.37
C LEU A 6 1.22 -9.62 2.90
N VAL A 7 2.06 -10.45 2.28
CA VAL A 7 1.86 -10.89 0.89
C VAL A 7 0.52 -11.62 0.74
N GLU A 8 0.19 -12.54 1.66
CA GLU A 8 -1.06 -13.29 1.61
C GLU A 8 -2.29 -12.42 1.89
N ILE A 9 -2.16 -11.42 2.76
CA ILE A 9 -3.20 -10.41 2.97
C ILE A 9 -3.45 -9.63 1.67
N TRP A 10 -2.40 -9.15 1.01
CA TRP A 10 -2.54 -8.40 -0.24
C TRP A 10 -3.11 -9.24 -1.38
N ARG A 11 -2.74 -10.53 -1.48
CA ARG A 11 -3.37 -11.47 -2.43
C ARG A 11 -4.85 -11.68 -2.17
N SER A 12 -5.28 -11.64 -0.90
CA SER A 12 -6.69 -11.76 -0.54
C SER A 12 -7.48 -10.48 -0.78
N ILE A 13 -6.82 -9.31 -0.73
CA ILE A 13 -7.42 -7.99 -1.01
C ILE A 13 -7.51 -7.72 -2.52
N LEU A 14 -6.43 -7.98 -3.25
CA LEU A 14 -6.30 -7.74 -4.69
C LEU A 14 -6.59 -9.03 -5.47
N VAL A 15 -7.88 -9.29 -5.68
CA VAL A 15 -8.37 -10.54 -6.29
C VAL A 15 -8.28 -10.56 -7.82
N ASP A 16 -7.97 -9.43 -8.45
CA ASP A 16 -7.80 -9.34 -9.90
C ASP A 16 -6.44 -9.96 -10.29
N PRO A 17 -6.43 -11.09 -11.02
CA PRO A 17 -5.22 -11.80 -11.38
C PRO A 17 -4.39 -11.09 -12.45
N GLU A 18 -4.91 -10.03 -13.09
CA GLU A 18 -4.18 -9.29 -14.13
C GLU A 18 -3.35 -8.13 -13.54
N VAL A 19 -3.64 -7.75 -12.29
CA VAL A 19 -3.02 -6.61 -11.64
C VAL A 19 -1.64 -6.95 -11.11
N CYS A 20 -0.62 -6.25 -11.60
CA CYS A 20 0.71 -6.29 -11.01
C CYS A 20 0.79 -5.34 -9.81
N TRP A 21 1.53 -5.73 -8.77
CA TRP A 21 1.69 -4.87 -7.59
C TRP A 21 3.01 -5.11 -6.87
N VAL A 22 3.45 -4.08 -6.15
CA VAL A 22 4.71 -4.09 -5.40
C VAL A 22 4.42 -3.72 -3.95
N LEU A 23 4.91 -4.53 -3.02
CA LEU A 23 4.76 -4.34 -1.59
C LEU A 23 6.05 -3.86 -0.95
N PHE A 24 5.91 -2.85 -0.10
CA PHE A 24 6.96 -2.24 0.68
C PHE A 24 6.96 -2.74 2.13
N GLU A 25 8.11 -2.59 2.80
CA GLU A 25 8.41 -3.15 4.11
C GLU A 25 7.36 -2.83 5.19
N ASN A 26 6.77 -1.64 5.16
CA ASN A 26 5.78 -1.22 6.15
C ASN A 26 4.33 -1.47 5.72
N GLY A 27 4.09 -2.27 4.67
CA GLY A 27 2.74 -2.68 4.28
C GLY A 27 2.04 -1.73 3.33
N THR A 28 2.76 -0.76 2.75
CA THR A 28 2.28 -0.02 1.58
C THR A 28 2.42 -0.88 0.32
N CYS A 29 1.34 -0.95 -0.45
CA CYS A 29 1.29 -1.62 -1.74
C CYS A 29 1.04 -0.59 -2.83
N VAL A 30 1.79 -0.69 -3.92
CA VAL A 30 1.59 0.10 -5.14
C VAL A 30 1.05 -0.82 -6.21
N VAL A 31 -0.17 -0.55 -6.64
CA VAL A 31 -0.83 -1.23 -7.76
C VAL A 31 -0.33 -0.61 -9.07
N LEU A 32 -0.02 -1.44 -10.06
CA LEU A 32 0.53 -1.00 -11.35
C LEU A 32 -0.48 -1.31 -12.47
N THR A 33 -1.30 -0.31 -12.81
CA THR A 33 -2.31 -0.40 -13.88
C THR A 33 -1.70 -0.44 -15.27
N GLU A 34 -0.55 0.22 -15.46
CA GLU A 34 0.26 0.22 -16.68
C GLU A 34 1.70 -0.23 -16.34
N PRO A 35 1.94 -1.55 -16.20
CA PRO A 35 3.20 -2.06 -15.68
C PRO A 35 4.36 -1.86 -16.67
N ALA A 36 5.38 -1.10 -16.24
CA ALA A 36 6.65 -0.91 -16.96
C ALA A 36 7.53 -2.16 -16.88
N GLU A 37 8.62 -2.22 -17.67
CA GLU A 37 9.53 -3.37 -17.67
C GLU A 37 10.04 -3.71 -16.25
N ASP A 38 10.54 -2.70 -15.54
CA ASP A 38 10.97 -2.78 -14.14
C ASP A 38 9.85 -2.27 -13.20
N LEU A 39 9.08 -3.20 -12.64
CA LEU A 39 7.97 -2.94 -11.73
C LEU A 39 8.43 -2.29 -10.42
N ASP A 40 9.57 -2.75 -9.89
CA ASP A 40 10.14 -2.25 -8.65
C ASP A 40 10.56 -0.78 -8.81
N ALA A 41 11.23 -0.43 -9.91
CA ALA A 41 11.62 0.95 -10.20
C ALA A 41 10.39 1.85 -10.34
N GLN A 42 9.39 1.41 -11.12
CA GLN A 42 8.13 2.15 -11.28
C GLN A 42 7.43 2.39 -9.94
N ALA A 43 7.29 1.36 -9.12
CA ALA A 43 6.65 1.47 -7.82
C ALA A 43 7.43 2.39 -6.86
N ARG A 44 8.77 2.35 -6.89
CA ARG A 44 9.61 3.26 -6.08
C ARG A 44 9.45 4.70 -6.52
N ASP A 45 9.32 4.97 -7.81
CA ASP A 45 9.12 6.33 -8.32
C ASP A 45 7.76 6.89 -7.91
N ILE A 46 6.69 6.11 -8.07
CA ILE A 46 5.34 6.45 -7.59
C ILE A 46 5.39 6.71 -6.08
N LEU A 47 5.96 5.80 -5.29
CA LEU A 47 5.94 5.94 -3.84
C LEU A 47 6.86 7.06 -3.32
N ARG A 48 7.93 7.39 -4.04
CA ARG A 48 8.78 8.55 -3.72
C ARG A 48 8.02 9.86 -3.89
N GLU A 49 7.17 9.95 -4.92
CA GLU A 49 6.35 11.13 -5.19
C GLU A 49 5.15 11.22 -4.23
N PHE A 50 4.40 10.14 -4.06
CA PHE A 50 3.10 10.14 -3.37
C PHE A 50 3.13 9.59 -1.94
N GLY A 51 4.25 9.01 -1.51
CA GLY A 51 4.41 8.46 -0.16
C GLY A 51 4.51 9.52 0.94
N PRO A 52 5.39 10.53 0.81
CA PRO A 52 5.61 11.53 1.85
C PRO A 52 4.37 12.34 2.21
N ALA A 53 4.04 12.35 3.50
CA ALA A 53 2.93 13.13 4.04
C ALA A 53 3.35 14.61 4.26
N ARG A 54 3.19 15.48 3.25
CA ARG A 54 3.44 16.92 3.42
C ARG A 54 2.27 17.60 4.14
N ALA A 55 2.55 18.27 5.26
CA ALA A 55 1.55 19.04 6.00
C ALA A 55 1.06 20.23 5.15
N GLY A 56 -0.25 20.48 5.13
CA GLY A 56 -0.86 21.57 4.38
C GLY A 56 -1.03 21.33 2.86
N GLY A 57 -0.74 20.11 2.37
CA GLY A 57 -0.98 19.71 0.98
C GLY A 57 -2.13 18.72 0.81
N PRO A 58 -2.57 18.43 -0.44
CA PRO A 58 -3.62 17.44 -0.74
C PRO A 58 -3.37 16.05 -0.15
N ALA A 59 -2.09 15.70 0.10
CA ALA A 59 -1.65 14.46 0.73
C ALA A 59 -2.02 14.32 2.23
N GLY A 60 -2.71 15.31 2.80
CA GLY A 60 -3.30 15.24 4.13
C GLY A 60 -4.61 14.44 4.20
N ASP A 61 -5.28 14.24 3.06
CA ASP A 61 -6.53 13.49 2.97
C ASP A 61 -6.26 11.98 2.85
N PHE A 62 -7.10 11.20 3.51
CA PHE A 62 -7.03 9.74 3.49
C PHE A 62 -8.44 9.13 3.53
N GLY A 63 -8.59 8.01 2.83
CA GLY A 63 -9.75 7.14 2.97
C GLY A 63 -9.42 5.94 3.84
N VAL A 64 -10.41 5.40 4.54
CA VAL A 64 -10.31 4.11 5.24
C VAL A 64 -11.35 3.17 4.66
N ILE A 65 -10.89 2.03 4.15
CA ILE A 65 -11.71 1.00 3.52
C ILE A 65 -11.58 -0.28 4.33
N VAL A 66 -12.69 -0.98 4.56
CA VAL A 66 -12.69 -2.34 5.09
C VAL A 66 -12.65 -3.31 3.90
N PRO A 67 -11.54 -4.03 3.66
CA PRO A 67 -11.46 -4.95 2.54
C PRO A 67 -12.32 -6.20 2.80
N GLN A 68 -12.86 -6.81 1.73
CA GLN A 68 -13.68 -8.02 1.86
C GLN A 68 -12.86 -9.28 2.16
N GLY A 69 -11.58 -9.32 1.79
CA GLY A 69 -10.73 -10.52 1.86
C GLY A 69 -9.77 -10.61 3.04
N ALA A 70 -9.73 -9.62 3.93
CA ALA A 70 -8.82 -9.61 5.08
C ALA A 70 -9.42 -8.85 6.27
N GLU A 71 -9.08 -9.27 7.48
CA GLU A 71 -9.33 -8.45 8.66
C GLU A 71 -8.42 -7.21 8.66
N GLY A 72 -8.90 -6.09 9.20
CA GLY A 72 -8.17 -4.81 9.24
C GLY A 72 -8.70 -3.80 8.24
N TRP A 73 -7.83 -2.89 7.82
CA TRP A 73 -8.21 -1.75 6.99
C TRP A 73 -7.18 -1.46 5.91
N VAL A 74 -7.65 -0.92 4.79
CA VAL A 74 -6.82 -0.31 3.76
C VAL A 74 -6.97 1.20 3.85
N VAL A 75 -5.85 1.88 4.00
CA VAL A 75 -5.78 3.34 4.00
C VAL A 75 -5.33 3.82 2.63
N THR A 76 -6.13 4.69 2.02
CA THR A 76 -5.84 5.34 0.74
C THR A 76 -5.36 6.77 0.97
N GLY A 77 -4.83 7.42 -0.06
CA GLY A 77 -4.67 8.87 -0.05
C GLY A 77 -4.81 9.43 -1.44
N TRP A 78 -3.96 10.41 -1.76
CA TRP A 78 -4.10 11.16 -3.01
C TRP A 78 -3.91 10.30 -4.26
N HIS A 79 -2.90 9.42 -4.29
CA HIS A 79 -2.73 8.51 -5.43
C HIS A 79 -3.62 7.28 -5.25
N PRO A 80 -4.53 6.98 -6.21
CA PRO A 80 -5.50 5.90 -6.08
C PRO A 80 -4.83 4.53 -5.96
N ASP A 81 -3.69 4.35 -6.62
CA ASP A 81 -2.97 3.06 -6.63
C ASP A 81 -1.97 2.88 -5.49
N VAL A 82 -1.89 3.82 -4.55
CA VAL A 82 -1.03 3.70 -3.36
C VAL A 82 -1.89 3.39 -2.15
N LEU A 83 -1.87 2.13 -1.74
CA LEU A 83 -2.71 1.58 -0.69
C LEU A 83 -1.85 1.15 0.49
N THR A 84 -2.34 1.29 1.73
CA THR A 84 -1.57 0.87 2.92
C THR A 84 -2.43 0.06 3.86
N TYR A 85 -1.99 -1.16 4.14
CA TYR A 85 -2.71 -2.05 5.06
C TYR A 85 -2.41 -1.69 6.52
N VAL A 86 -3.45 -1.69 7.36
CA VAL A 86 -3.36 -1.51 8.81
C VAL A 86 -4.04 -2.71 9.47
N ALA A 87 -3.27 -3.47 10.24
CA ALA A 87 -3.77 -4.62 10.97
C ALA A 87 -4.60 -4.17 12.19
N PRO A 88 -5.60 -4.96 12.63
CA PRO A 88 -6.35 -4.72 13.86
C PRO A 88 -5.47 -4.53 15.11
N SER A 89 -4.34 -5.23 15.17
CA SER A 89 -3.40 -5.14 16.29
C SER A 89 -2.56 -3.86 16.32
N GLU A 90 -2.50 -3.10 15.21
CA GLU A 90 -1.73 -1.85 15.12
C GLU A 90 -2.49 -0.64 15.66
N VAL A 91 -3.79 -0.78 15.94
CA VAL A 91 -4.66 0.28 16.42
C VAL A 91 -5.56 -0.20 17.55
N ASN A 92 -5.71 0.62 18.58
CA ASN A 92 -6.66 0.35 19.65
C ASN A 92 -8.03 0.91 19.27
N GLY A 93 -8.91 0.03 18.77
CA GLY A 93 -10.29 0.36 18.38
C GLY A 93 -10.47 0.58 16.87
N THR A 94 -11.67 1.00 16.48
CA THR A 94 -12.10 1.11 15.07
C THR A 94 -12.27 2.57 14.61
N ASP A 95 -11.61 3.50 15.29
CA ASP A 95 -11.68 4.93 14.97
C ASP A 95 -10.97 5.22 13.64
N GLN A 96 -11.72 5.71 12.65
CA GLN A 96 -11.20 5.92 11.29
C GLN A 96 -10.05 6.92 11.25
N LEU A 97 -10.07 7.95 12.11
CA LEU A 97 -9.00 8.93 12.17
C LEU A 97 -7.70 8.28 12.64
N ARG A 98 -7.72 7.46 13.70
CA ARG A 98 -6.53 6.72 14.16
C ARG A 98 -6.03 5.74 13.12
N ILE A 99 -6.93 4.98 12.48
CA ILE A 99 -6.57 4.04 11.41
C ILE A 99 -5.88 4.77 10.26
N GLY A 100 -6.47 5.86 9.77
CA GLY A 100 -5.93 6.65 8.69
C GLY A 100 -4.58 7.30 9.02
N LEU A 101 -4.41 7.81 10.24
CA LEU A 101 -3.13 8.35 10.69
C LEU A 101 -2.04 7.27 10.77
N THR A 102 -2.36 6.08 11.26
CA THR A 102 -1.44 4.93 11.27
C THR A 102 -1.03 4.55 9.84
N GLY A 103 -1.98 4.37 8.93
CA GLY A 103 -1.69 4.05 7.53
C GLY A 103 -0.87 5.14 6.84
N ARG A 104 -1.20 6.42 7.06
CA ARG A 104 -0.45 7.57 6.54
C ARG A 104 1.00 7.60 7.03
N ALA A 105 1.23 7.29 8.31
CA ALA A 105 2.58 7.22 8.87
C ALA A 105 3.41 6.09 8.23
N LYS A 106 2.81 4.91 8.06
CA LYS A 106 3.42 3.75 7.39
C LYS A 106 3.79 4.07 5.94
N ARG A 107 2.85 4.66 5.18
CA ARG A 107 3.09 5.13 3.81
C ARG A 107 4.22 6.15 3.72
N SER A 108 4.24 7.13 4.62
CA SER A 108 5.29 8.14 4.64
C SER A 108 6.66 7.53 4.96
N ARG A 109 6.71 6.47 5.77
CA ARG A 109 7.94 5.73 6.05
C ARG A 109 8.42 4.96 4.81
N ASP A 110 7.54 4.21 4.17
CA ASP A 110 7.87 3.50 2.92
C ASP A 110 8.26 4.46 1.79
N GLY A 111 7.66 5.65 1.72
CA GLY A 111 8.07 6.70 0.76
C GLY A 111 9.45 7.31 1.01
N GLY A 112 9.99 7.18 2.23
CA GLY A 112 11.36 7.58 2.57
C GLY A 112 12.37 6.45 2.42
N GLU A 113 11.99 5.23 2.79
CA GLU A 113 12.87 4.06 2.80
C GLU A 113 12.92 3.32 1.46
N LEU A 114 11.80 3.29 0.71
CA LEU A 114 11.63 2.68 -0.60
C LEU A 114 12.08 1.21 -0.68
N ARG A 115 11.93 0.49 0.43
CA ARG A 115 12.30 -0.91 0.59
C ARG A 115 11.19 -1.82 0.09
N VAL A 116 11.38 -2.37 -1.10
CA VAL A 116 10.51 -3.40 -1.67
C VAL A 116 10.79 -4.74 -0.99
N VAL A 117 9.73 -5.45 -0.62
CA VAL A 117 9.81 -6.77 0.04
C VAL A 117 9.10 -7.88 -0.75
N HIS A 118 8.23 -7.53 -1.71
CA HIS A 118 7.59 -8.48 -2.62
C HIS A 118 7.10 -7.77 -3.88
N THR A 119 7.14 -8.49 -4.99
CA THR A 119 6.62 -8.05 -6.29
C THR A 119 5.81 -9.18 -6.90
N GLU A 120 4.56 -8.88 -7.25
CA GLU A 120 3.67 -9.80 -7.95
C GLU A 120 3.58 -9.35 -9.42
N ASP A 121 4.21 -10.13 -10.30
CA ASP A 121 4.22 -9.88 -11.75
C ASP A 121 3.29 -10.87 -12.45
N HIS A 122 2.15 -10.36 -12.89
CA HIS A 122 1.13 -11.13 -13.59
C HIS A 122 1.14 -10.94 -15.10
N ARG A 123 2.12 -10.22 -15.64
CA ARG A 123 2.24 -10.05 -17.10
C ARG A 123 2.42 -11.42 -17.77
N PRO A 124 1.84 -11.63 -18.96
CA PRO A 124 2.07 -12.85 -19.71
C PRO A 124 3.58 -13.00 -19.99
N ARG A 125 4.14 -14.14 -19.59
CA ARG A 125 5.54 -14.47 -19.90
C ARG A 125 5.67 -14.54 -21.43
N ARG A 126 6.45 -13.63 -22.01
CA ARG A 126 6.78 -13.63 -23.44
C ARG A 126 7.75 -14.74 -23.79
#